data_AF-A0A7S2AWI3-F1
#
_entry.id   AF-A0A7S2AWI3-F1
#
_cell.length_a   1.000
_cell.length_b   1.000
_cell.length_c   1.000
_cell.angle_alpha   90.00
_cell.angle_beta   90.00
_cell.angle_gamma   90.00
#
_symmetry.space_group_name_H-M   'P 1'
#
loop_
_entity.id
_entity.type
_entity.pdbx_description
1 polymer ?
#
loop_
_entity_poly.entity_id
_entity_poly.type
_entity_poly.pdbx_seq_one_letter_code
_entity_poly.pdbx_strand_id
1 'polypeptide(L)'
;DKAGALALLADTDCDQRAAVLAAFEAEFADHQDGNIIDTWFTVQAICSIGGAPAARARLEELMAHKCFTITNPNKVRAVWAALSTKPSVLYTPEVLDLLGDTICEVDQNNPNLASSLLKMLQAWRQLPPALKEDAKRVLQRALDRDGCSKNAGEIASVALAE
;
A
#
# COMPACT_ATOMS: atom_id res chain seq x y z
N ASP A 1 12.77 -1.59 20.94
CA ASP A 1 13.40 -2.61 20.07
C ASP A 1 13.81 -1.94 18.75
N LYS A 2 14.52 -2.64 17.84
CA LYS A 2 14.98 -2.08 16.55
C LYS A 2 13.79 -1.66 15.65
N ALA A 3 12.66 -2.37 15.73
CA ALA A 3 11.45 -2.08 14.96
C ALA A 3 10.79 -0.74 15.35
N GLY A 4 10.62 -0.48 16.65
CA GLY A 4 10.09 0.80 17.14
C GLY A 4 11.02 1.98 16.83
N ALA A 5 12.34 1.78 16.87
CA ALA A 5 13.31 2.80 16.48
C ALA A 5 13.24 3.12 14.96
N LEU A 6 13.05 2.10 14.12
CA LEU A 6 12.89 2.26 12.68
C LEU A 6 11.62 3.07 12.34
N ALA A 7 10.51 2.79 13.03
CA ALA A 7 9.25 3.51 12.83
C ALA A 7 9.33 5.00 13.19
N LEU A 8 10.06 5.37 14.25
CA LEU A 8 10.27 6.77 14.63
C LEU A 8 11.20 7.49 13.63
N LEU A 9 12.22 6.81 13.11
CA LEU A 9 13.15 7.35 12.13
C LEU A 9 12.51 7.50 10.74
N ALA A 10 11.52 6.66 10.40
CA ALA A 10 10.78 6.67 9.15
C ALA A 10 10.11 8.02 8.84
N ASP A 11 9.53 8.63 9.88
CA ASP A 11 8.77 9.88 9.83
C ASP A 11 9.66 11.12 10.08
N THR A 12 10.97 10.94 10.27
CA THR A 12 11.92 12.04 10.47
C THR A 12 12.68 12.33 9.17
N ASP A 13 12.54 13.54 8.64
CA ASP A 13 13.32 13.98 7.49
C ASP A 13 14.74 14.38 7.93
N CYS A 14 15.65 13.40 7.96
CA CYS A 14 17.05 13.60 8.30
C CYS A 14 17.99 12.85 7.36
N ASP A 15 19.20 13.38 7.20
CA ASP A 15 20.23 12.84 6.30
C ASP A 15 20.57 11.37 6.61
N GLN A 16 20.44 10.96 7.88
CA GLN A 16 20.76 9.60 8.31
C GLN A 16 19.67 8.58 7.96
N ARG A 17 18.46 9.02 7.60
CA ARG A 17 17.31 8.13 7.35
C ARG A 17 17.61 7.09 6.27
N ALA A 18 18.12 7.54 5.13
CA ALA A 18 18.42 6.66 4.01
C ALA A 18 19.50 5.62 4.38
N ALA A 19 20.56 6.06 5.08
CA ALA A 19 21.64 5.18 5.51
C ALA A 19 21.16 4.10 6.50
N VAL A 20 20.30 4.47 7.47
CA VAL A 20 19.75 3.52 8.44
C VAL A 20 18.79 2.53 7.79
N LEU A 21 17.93 2.98 6.86
CA LEU A 21 17.03 2.09 6.12
C LEU A 21 17.79 1.09 5.25
N ALA A 22 18.84 1.54 4.56
CA ALA A 22 19.68 0.67 3.74
C ALA A 22 20.48 -0.33 4.60
N ALA A 23 21.01 0.11 5.76
CA ALA A 23 21.69 -0.79 6.68
C ALA A 23 20.73 -1.84 7.26
N PHE A 24 19.51 -1.44 7.60
CA PHE A 24 18.47 -2.35 8.09
C PHE A 24 18.07 -3.38 7.02
N GLU A 25 17.87 -2.93 5.77
CA GLU A 25 17.60 -3.82 4.65
C GLU A 25 18.73 -4.82 4.46
N ALA A 26 19.98 -4.35 4.38
CA ALA A 26 21.15 -5.21 4.17
C ALA A 26 21.34 -6.23 5.30
N GLU A 27 21.03 -5.86 6.55
CA GLU A 27 21.09 -6.77 7.70
C GLU A 27 20.03 -7.87 7.61
N PHE A 28 18.79 -7.55 7.17
CA PHE A 28 17.65 -8.45 7.32
C PHE A 28 17.06 -9.01 6.02
N ALA A 29 17.51 -8.57 4.85
CA ALA A 29 16.98 -9.01 3.56
C ALA A 29 17.16 -10.51 3.30
N ASP A 30 18.25 -11.09 3.82
CA ASP A 30 18.57 -12.51 3.65
C ASP A 30 18.24 -13.34 4.91
N HIS A 31 17.64 -12.73 5.94
CA HIS A 31 17.18 -13.44 7.13
C HIS A 31 15.91 -14.27 6.83
N GLN A 32 15.84 -15.45 7.43
CA GLN A 32 14.66 -16.32 7.35
C GLN A 32 13.44 -15.73 8.09
N ASP A 33 13.66 -14.79 9.03
CA ASP A 33 12.61 -14.10 9.78
C ASP A 33 11.97 -12.99 8.94
N GLY A 34 11.11 -13.39 8.00
CA GLY A 34 10.43 -12.50 7.05
C GLY A 34 9.60 -11.37 7.67
N ASN A 35 9.27 -11.45 8.97
CA ASN A 35 8.52 -10.40 9.68
C ASN A 35 9.34 -9.12 9.92
N ILE A 36 10.67 -9.22 9.99
CA ILE A 36 11.52 -8.04 10.23
C ILE A 36 11.58 -7.16 8.98
N ILE A 37 11.76 -7.77 7.80
CA ILE A 37 11.73 -7.03 6.54
C ILE A 37 10.32 -6.48 6.24
N ASP A 38 9.25 -7.11 6.75
CA ASP A 38 7.88 -6.56 6.66
C ASP A 38 7.75 -5.22 7.42
N THR A 39 8.47 -5.07 8.53
CA THR A 39 8.54 -3.79 9.24
C THR A 39 9.24 -2.73 8.40
N TRP A 40 10.29 -3.10 7.68
CA TRP A 40 11.01 -2.22 6.75
C TRP A 40 10.14 -1.78 5.56
N PHE A 41 9.34 -2.69 5.00
CA PHE A 41 8.34 -2.36 3.98
C PHE A 41 7.30 -1.38 4.52
N THR A 42 6.74 -1.69 5.70
CA THR A 42 5.71 -0.87 6.37
C THR A 42 6.18 0.56 6.57
N VAL A 43 7.37 0.73 7.14
CA VAL A 43 7.99 2.03 7.44
C VAL A 43 8.14 2.89 6.19
N GLN A 44 8.54 2.30 5.08
CA GLN A 44 8.75 3.05 3.84
C GLN A 44 7.44 3.36 3.15
N ALA A 45 6.48 2.42 3.14
CA ALA A 45 5.18 2.63 2.51
C ALA A 45 4.42 3.81 3.13
N ILE A 46 4.48 3.96 4.46
CA ILE A 46 3.76 5.03 5.19
C ILE A 46 4.49 6.39 5.17
N CYS A 47 5.66 6.48 4.54
CA CYS A 47 6.46 7.69 4.52
C CYS A 47 5.85 8.76 3.59
N SER A 48 5.58 9.94 4.15
CA SER A 48 5.02 11.09 3.41
C SER A 48 6.07 12.04 2.83
N ILE A 49 7.37 11.80 3.07
CA ILE A 49 8.46 12.67 2.61
C ILE A 49 8.49 12.68 1.07
N GLY A 50 8.54 13.89 0.51
CA GLY A 50 8.54 14.15 -0.94
C GLY A 50 7.16 14.24 -1.59
N GLY A 51 6.07 14.08 -0.82
CA GLY A 51 4.70 14.21 -1.32
C GLY A 51 4.25 13.04 -2.22
N ALA A 52 3.15 13.23 -2.95
CA ALA A 52 2.48 12.17 -3.70
C ALA A 52 3.35 11.49 -4.79
N PRO A 53 4.12 12.22 -5.62
CA PRO A 53 4.95 11.57 -6.64
C PRO A 53 6.04 10.68 -6.03
N ALA A 54 6.66 11.13 -4.93
CA ALA A 54 7.67 10.35 -4.22
C ALA A 54 7.06 9.14 -3.50
N ALA A 55 5.84 9.26 -2.98
CA ALA A 55 5.13 8.13 -2.38
C ALA A 55 4.85 7.04 -3.41
N ARG A 56 4.35 7.39 -4.60
CA ARG A 56 4.12 6.41 -5.67
C ARG A 56 5.42 5.72 -6.10
N ALA A 57 6.47 6.49 -6.40
CA ALA A 57 7.76 5.93 -6.81
C ALA A 57 8.31 4.95 -5.76
N ARG A 58 8.20 5.31 -4.48
CA ARG A 58 8.61 4.43 -3.38
C ARG A 58 7.80 3.14 -3.32
N LEU A 59 6.48 3.20 -3.48
CA LEU A 59 5.64 1.99 -3.49
C LEU A 59 6.00 1.06 -4.67
N GLU A 60 6.26 1.63 -5.85
CA GLU A 60 6.74 0.87 -7.02
C GLU A 60 8.10 0.21 -6.74
N GLU A 61 9.05 0.92 -6.13
CA GLU A 61 10.34 0.37 -5.71
C GLU A 61 10.18 -0.76 -4.68
N LEU A 62 9.30 -0.61 -3.68
CA LEU A 62 9.03 -1.64 -2.69
C LEU A 62 8.43 -2.90 -3.33
N MET A 63 7.54 -2.75 -4.31
CA MET A 63 6.96 -3.89 -5.03
C MET A 63 7.94 -4.57 -5.98
N ALA A 64 8.94 -3.85 -6.48
CA ALA A 64 10.04 -4.40 -7.28
C ALA A 64 11.16 -5.03 -6.43
N HIS A 65 11.13 -4.87 -5.11
CA HIS A 65 12.17 -5.31 -4.21
C HIS A 65 12.31 -6.85 -4.16
N LYS A 66 13.54 -7.37 -4.06
CA LYS A 66 13.82 -8.83 -4.05
C LYS A 66 13.09 -9.62 -2.94
N CYS A 67 12.81 -8.97 -1.80
CA CYS A 67 12.11 -9.58 -0.67
C CYS A 67 10.57 -9.42 -0.76
N PHE A 68 10.06 -8.73 -1.78
CA PHE A 68 8.63 -8.58 -2.04
C PHE A 68 8.15 -9.65 -3.01
N THR A 69 6.93 -10.13 -2.82
CA THR A 69 6.27 -11.01 -3.77
C THR A 69 4.77 -10.80 -3.64
N ILE A 70 4.11 -10.48 -4.74
CA ILE A 70 2.67 -10.14 -4.75
C ILE A 70 1.77 -11.33 -4.38
N THR A 71 2.25 -12.56 -4.56
CA THR A 71 1.54 -13.78 -4.14
C THR A 71 1.65 -14.06 -2.64
N ASN A 72 2.59 -13.40 -1.93
CA ASN A 72 2.72 -13.52 -0.49
C ASN A 72 1.83 -12.47 0.22
N PRO A 73 0.76 -12.88 0.89
CA PRO A 73 -0.20 -11.94 1.48
C PRO A 73 0.39 -11.10 2.61
N ASN A 74 1.45 -11.56 3.28
CA ASN A 74 2.11 -10.78 4.33
C ASN A 74 2.92 -9.62 3.72
N LYS A 75 3.61 -9.85 2.61
CA LYS A 75 4.36 -8.81 1.88
C LYS A 75 3.44 -7.73 1.34
N VAL A 76 2.33 -8.12 0.72
CA VAL A 76 1.31 -7.18 0.23
C VAL A 76 0.73 -6.37 1.39
N ARG A 77 0.42 -7.00 2.53
CA ARG A 77 -0.08 -6.27 3.72
C ARG A 77 0.96 -5.31 4.30
N ALA A 78 2.23 -5.72 4.35
CA ALA A 78 3.31 -4.89 4.85
C ALA A 78 3.44 -3.58 4.05
N VAL A 79 3.24 -3.62 2.73
CA VAL A 79 3.26 -2.42 1.88
C VAL A 79 1.92 -1.68 1.92
N TRP A 80 0.83 -2.35 1.57
CA TRP A 80 -0.44 -1.68 1.28
C TRP A 80 -1.31 -1.46 2.52
N ALA A 81 -1.48 -2.46 3.38
CA ALA A 81 -2.43 -2.35 4.49
C ALA A 81 -2.04 -1.24 5.48
N ALA A 82 -0.74 -0.98 5.63
CA ALA A 82 -0.20 0.07 6.49
C ALA A 82 -0.65 1.50 6.07
N LEU A 83 -0.90 1.73 4.78
CA LEU A 83 -1.35 3.02 4.25
C LEU A 83 -2.72 3.45 4.81
N SER A 84 -3.53 2.50 5.31
CA SER A 84 -4.79 2.81 6.01
C SER A 84 -4.59 3.74 7.22
N THR A 85 -3.39 3.73 7.80
CA THR A 85 -3.01 4.61 8.93
C THR A 85 -2.48 5.98 8.50
N LYS A 86 -2.23 6.18 7.20
CA LYS A 86 -1.76 7.44 6.60
C LYS A 86 -2.66 7.87 5.43
N PRO A 87 -3.88 8.40 5.71
CA PRO A 87 -4.80 8.86 4.67
C PRO A 87 -4.19 9.90 3.71
N SER A 88 -3.26 10.74 4.19
CA SER A 88 -2.56 11.75 3.37
C SER A 88 -1.68 11.16 2.28
N VAL A 89 -1.27 9.90 2.42
CA VAL A 89 -0.53 9.16 1.39
C VAL A 89 -1.47 8.31 0.56
N LEU A 90 -2.36 7.54 1.23
CA LEU A 90 -3.29 6.61 0.60
C LEU A 90 -4.19 7.29 -0.45
N TYR A 91 -4.76 8.44 -0.12
CA TYR A 91 -5.79 9.09 -0.96
C TYR A 91 -5.20 10.05 -1.99
N THR A 92 -3.90 9.98 -2.27
CA THR A 92 -3.33 10.72 -3.41
C THR A 92 -3.72 10.04 -4.73
N PRO A 93 -3.97 10.79 -5.82
CA PRO A 93 -4.34 10.21 -7.11
C PRO A 93 -3.35 9.13 -7.58
N GLU A 94 -2.05 9.41 -7.43
CA GLU A 94 -0.97 8.54 -7.84
C GLU A 94 -0.94 7.20 -7.08
N VAL A 95 -1.19 7.24 -5.76
CA VAL A 95 -1.23 6.02 -4.93
C VAL A 95 -2.53 5.25 -5.12
N LEU A 96 -3.65 5.95 -5.30
CA LEU A 96 -4.95 5.33 -5.59
C LEU A 96 -4.94 4.56 -6.92
N ASP A 97 -4.37 5.14 -7.97
CA ASP A 97 -4.25 4.48 -9.26
C ASP A 97 -3.39 3.20 -9.15
N LEU A 98 -2.24 3.29 -8.49
CA LEU A 98 -1.36 2.14 -8.24
C LEU A 98 -2.02 1.06 -7.36
N LEU A 99 -2.80 1.47 -6.36
CA LEU A 99 -3.58 0.56 -5.53
C LEU A 99 -4.63 -0.18 -6.36
N GLY A 100 -5.30 0.50 -7.28
CA GLY A 100 -6.27 -0.10 -8.20
C GLY A 100 -5.64 -1.21 -9.05
N ASP A 101 -4.48 -0.95 -9.65
CA ASP A 101 -3.72 -1.93 -10.42
C ASP A 101 -3.33 -3.14 -9.56
N THR A 102 -2.79 -2.87 -8.36
CA THR A 102 -2.39 -3.91 -7.40
C THR A 102 -3.57 -4.77 -6.98
N ILE A 103 -4.74 -4.18 -6.71
CA ILE A 103 -5.94 -4.92 -6.33
C ILE A 103 -6.29 -5.92 -7.43
N CYS A 104 -6.33 -5.49 -8.69
CA CYS A 104 -6.66 -6.39 -9.79
C CYS A 104 -5.63 -7.50 -9.98
N GLU A 105 -4.33 -7.23 -9.82
CA GLU A 105 -3.28 -8.27 -9.87
C GLU A 105 -3.39 -9.28 -8.71
N VAL A 106 -3.59 -8.79 -7.49
CA VAL A 106 -3.75 -9.63 -6.30
C VAL A 106 -5.01 -10.48 -6.41
N ASP A 107 -6.10 -9.94 -6.93
CA ASP A 107 -7.40 -10.60 -7.01
C ASP A 107 -7.38 -11.86 -7.90
N GLN A 108 -6.50 -11.91 -8.90
CA GLN A 108 -6.30 -13.11 -9.73
C GLN A 108 -5.78 -14.31 -8.92
N ASN A 109 -5.02 -14.06 -7.86
CA ASN A 109 -4.36 -15.09 -7.06
C ASN A 109 -5.01 -15.28 -5.68
N ASN A 110 -5.50 -14.20 -5.08
CA ASN A 110 -6.04 -14.17 -3.73
C ASN A 110 -7.18 -13.15 -3.61
N PRO A 111 -8.41 -13.52 -4.00
CA PRO A 111 -9.56 -12.63 -3.95
C PRO A 111 -9.86 -12.09 -2.55
N ASN A 112 -9.57 -12.87 -1.50
CA ASN A 112 -9.76 -12.45 -0.11
C ASN A 112 -8.80 -11.31 0.28
N LEU A 113 -7.57 -11.33 -0.21
CA LEU A 113 -6.62 -10.25 0.03
C LEU A 113 -7.02 -8.99 -0.75
N ALA A 114 -7.39 -9.12 -2.02
CA ALA A 114 -7.90 -8.00 -2.81
C ALA A 114 -9.12 -7.34 -2.16
N SER A 115 -10.00 -8.16 -1.58
CA SER A 115 -11.13 -7.72 -0.76
C SER A 115 -10.67 -6.85 0.41
N SER A 116 -9.66 -7.29 1.17
CA SER A 116 -9.11 -6.52 2.28
C SER A 116 -8.51 -5.18 1.84
N LEU A 117 -7.85 -5.14 0.68
CA LEU A 117 -7.29 -3.91 0.12
C LEU A 117 -8.38 -2.94 -0.32
N LEU A 118 -9.43 -3.42 -1.00
CA LEU A 118 -10.60 -2.61 -1.35
C LEU A 118 -11.27 -1.99 -0.12
N LYS A 119 -11.29 -2.72 1.00
CA LYS A 119 -11.87 -2.22 2.26
C LYS A 119 -11.12 -1.01 2.84
N MET A 120 -9.86 -0.79 2.46
CA MET A 120 -9.11 0.41 2.86
C MET A 120 -9.78 1.70 2.35
N LEU A 121 -10.53 1.60 1.25
CA LEU A 121 -11.23 2.70 0.62
C LEU A 121 -12.65 2.92 1.16
N GLN A 122 -13.11 2.17 2.17
CA GLN A 122 -14.49 2.29 2.69
C GLN A 122 -14.88 3.71 3.15
N ALA A 123 -13.91 4.47 3.67
CA ALA A 123 -14.14 5.83 4.15
C ALA A 123 -14.20 6.89 3.03
N TRP A 124 -14.16 6.50 1.74
CA TRP A 124 -14.05 7.42 0.61
C TRP A 124 -15.15 8.50 0.57
N ARG A 125 -16.36 8.20 1.04
CA ARG A 125 -17.46 9.18 1.09
C ARG A 125 -17.23 10.32 2.08
N GLN A 126 -16.38 10.13 3.08
CA GLN A 126 -16.05 11.14 4.09
C GLN A 126 -14.93 12.07 3.63
N LEU A 127 -14.30 11.78 2.48
CA LEU A 127 -13.22 12.58 1.94
C LEU A 127 -13.72 13.92 1.37
N PRO A 128 -12.84 14.93 1.31
CA PRO A 128 -13.07 16.13 0.51
C PRO A 128 -13.41 15.80 -0.95
N PRO A 129 -14.18 16.66 -1.65
CA PRO A 129 -14.71 16.36 -2.98
C PRO A 129 -13.69 15.85 -4.01
N ALA A 130 -12.48 16.44 -4.06
CA ALA A 130 -11.45 16.02 -5.01
C ALA A 130 -11.01 14.56 -4.78
N LEU A 131 -10.62 14.23 -3.54
CA LEU A 131 -10.13 12.89 -3.19
C LEU A 131 -11.25 11.83 -3.25
N LYS A 132 -12.50 12.25 -3.03
CA LYS A 132 -13.67 11.41 -3.18
C LYS A 132 -13.84 10.92 -4.62
N GLU A 133 -13.70 11.80 -5.61
CA GLU A 133 -13.84 11.43 -7.01
C GLU A 133 -12.72 10.47 -7.47
N ASP A 134 -11.48 10.67 -7.00
CA ASP A 134 -10.37 9.76 -7.31
C ASP A 134 -10.58 8.36 -6.70
N ALA A 135 -10.97 8.29 -5.42
CA ALA A 135 -11.25 7.00 -4.77
C ALA A 135 -12.44 6.29 -5.44
N LYS A 136 -13.49 7.05 -5.82
CA LYS A 136 -14.63 6.53 -6.56
C LYS A 136 -14.23 5.97 -7.93
N ARG A 137 -13.32 6.63 -8.65
CA ARG A 137 -12.80 6.15 -9.95
C ARG A 137 -12.17 4.77 -9.81
N VAL A 138 -11.35 4.55 -8.78
CA VAL A 138 -10.73 3.24 -8.52
C VAL A 138 -11.78 2.17 -8.21
N LEU A 139 -12.74 2.47 -7.34
CA LEU A 139 -13.84 1.56 -7.03
C LEU A 139 -14.68 1.24 -8.27
N GLN A 140 -14.97 2.23 -9.11
CA GLN A 140 -15.73 2.04 -10.35
C GLN A 140 -14.99 1.12 -11.32
N ARG A 141 -13.68 1.30 -11.50
CA ARG A 141 -12.86 0.42 -12.33
C ARG A 141 -12.90 -1.04 -11.86
N ALA A 142 -12.81 -1.26 -10.55
CA ALA A 142 -12.94 -2.60 -9.96
C ALA A 142 -14.35 -3.18 -10.17
N LEU A 143 -15.40 -2.35 -10.08
CA LEU A 143 -16.79 -2.73 -10.36
C LEU A 143 -16.99 -3.14 -11.83
N ASP A 144 -16.40 -2.39 -12.76
CA ASP A 144 -16.45 -2.64 -14.20
C ASP A 144 -15.63 -3.87 -14.62
N ARG A 145 -14.90 -4.49 -13.67
CA ARG A 145 -14.05 -5.67 -13.86
C ARG A 145 -12.96 -5.46 -14.90
N ASP A 146 -12.47 -4.24 -15.03
CA ASP A 146 -11.32 -3.94 -15.87
C ASP A 146 -10.05 -4.50 -15.22
N GLY A 147 -9.70 -5.75 -15.57
CA GLY A 147 -8.56 -6.48 -15.01
C GLY A 147 -8.82 -7.19 -13.67
N CYS A 148 -10.00 -6.99 -13.08
CA CYS A 148 -10.40 -7.51 -11.76
C CYS A 148 -11.41 -8.68 -11.87
N SER A 149 -11.44 -9.57 -10.86
CA SER A 149 -12.39 -10.70 -10.80
C SER A 149 -13.80 -10.26 -10.39
N LYS A 150 -14.72 -11.23 -10.44
CA LYS A 150 -16.10 -11.05 -9.98
C LYS A 150 -16.19 -10.65 -8.50
N ASN A 151 -15.32 -11.19 -7.64
CA ASN A 151 -15.35 -10.95 -6.20
C ASN A 151 -14.98 -9.49 -5.87
N ALA A 152 -13.91 -8.96 -6.49
CA ALA A 152 -13.54 -7.56 -6.37
C ALA A 152 -14.69 -6.64 -6.83
N GLY A 153 -15.37 -6.97 -7.93
CA GLY A 153 -16.52 -6.21 -8.42
C GLY A 153 -17.71 -6.21 -7.46
N GLU A 154 -18.02 -7.33 -6.81
CA GLU A 154 -19.09 -7.40 -5.80
C GLU A 154 -18.79 -6.50 -4.58
N ILE A 155 -17.55 -6.48 -4.11
CA ILE A 155 -17.14 -5.64 -2.97
C ILE A 155 -17.13 -4.17 -3.36
N ALA A 156 -16.63 -3.84 -4.56
CA ALA A 156 -16.70 -2.49 -5.10
C ALA A 156 -18.14 -2.01 -5.24
N SER A 157 -19.06 -2.88 -5.67
CA SER A 157 -20.51 -2.58 -5.74
C SER A 157 -21.07 -2.22 -4.37
N VAL A 158 -20.72 -2.96 -3.32
CA VAL A 158 -21.17 -2.65 -1.95
C VAL A 158 -20.58 -1.32 -1.50
N ALA A 159 -19.28 -1.13 -1.69
CA ALA A 159 -18.60 0.12 -1.33
C ALA A 159 -19.17 1.34 -2.06
N LEU A 160 -19.68 1.19 -3.29
CA LEU A 160 -20.31 2.25 -4.08
C LEU A 160 -21.83 2.43 -3.82
N ALA A 161 -22.50 1.44 -3.24
CA ALA A 161 -23.94 1.49 -2.94
C ALA A 161 -24.28 2.07 -1.56
N GLU A 162 -23.35 2.01 -0.59
CA GLU A 162 -23.48 2.66 0.73
C GLU A 162 -23.40 4.19 0.67
#